data_AF-A0A1H8X005-F1
#
_entry.id   AF-A0A1H8X005-F1
#
_cell.length_a   1.000
_cell.length_b   1.000
_cell.length_c   1.000
_cell.angle_alpha   90.00
_cell.angle_beta   90.00
_cell.angle_gamma   90.00
#
_symmetry.space_group_name_H-M   'P 1'
#
loop_
_entity.id
_entity.type
_entity.pdbx_description
1 polymer ?
#
loop_
_entity_poly.entity_id
_entity_poly.type
_entity_poly.pdbx_seq_one_letter_code
_entity_poly.pdbx_strand_id
1 'polypeptide(L)'
;MGEAWPFLVARGRRRGYSALLVPGFLGEHGFLEETAVPLDDVSFRTAATPFGSLTWAEHAVTAGDAGREPRDEHGRPLVLLHGFLCPRGEPDDAGAALARTDALALAVYRRFLDGEEEFRAEASAPFEVGLARVAALRPVRRQPVAISAPPRRKPRRGLVWAGAGAVVAGAVAAVVALVSAGSGPEPPPPCPRDVVTLSPQSPPVASCVLDGKIVGYASQKAPVSPTPRK
;
A
#
# COMPACT_ATOMS: atom_id res chain seq x y z
N MET A 1 -4.50 17.93 -19.49
CA MET A 1 -3.76 16.72 -19.86
C MET A 1 -2.70 16.47 -18.80
N GLY A 2 -2.57 15.22 -18.40
CA GLY A 2 -1.52 14.73 -17.51
C GLY A 2 -0.73 13.61 -18.20
N GLU A 3 0.27 13.12 -17.50
CA GLU A 3 1.08 11.97 -17.90
C GLU A 3 0.86 10.85 -16.88
N ALA A 4 0.81 9.62 -17.38
CA ALA A 4 0.72 8.42 -16.58
C ALA A 4 1.85 7.47 -16.96
N TRP A 5 2.44 6.81 -15.97
CA TRP A 5 3.52 5.85 -16.16
C TRP A 5 3.01 4.44 -15.88
N PRO A 6 3.06 3.52 -16.85
CA PRO A 6 2.70 2.13 -16.63
C PRO A 6 3.58 1.49 -15.56
N PHE A 7 3.03 0.56 -14.81
CA PHE A 7 3.79 -0.31 -13.92
C PHE A 7 3.24 -1.73 -13.94
N LEU A 8 4.07 -2.68 -13.49
CA LEU A 8 3.72 -4.08 -13.34
C LEU A 8 4.40 -4.63 -12.08
N VAL A 9 3.59 -5.16 -11.17
CA VAL A 9 4.04 -6.04 -10.10
C VAL A 9 3.50 -7.43 -10.39
N ALA A 10 4.37 -8.42 -10.44
CA ALA A 10 3.95 -9.78 -10.73
C ALA A 10 4.85 -10.80 -10.04
N ARG A 11 4.30 -12.00 -9.93
CA ARG A 11 5.02 -13.18 -9.47
C ARG A 11 5.48 -14.04 -10.64
N GLY A 12 6.63 -14.66 -10.49
CA GLY A 12 7.14 -15.68 -11.40
C GLY A 12 6.74 -17.08 -10.98
N ARG A 13 7.38 -18.06 -11.61
CA ARG A 13 7.18 -19.48 -11.31
C ARG A 13 8.04 -19.94 -10.15
N ARG A 14 9.22 -19.34 -10.02
CA ARG A 14 10.23 -19.60 -8.99
C ARG A 14 10.47 -18.35 -8.13
N ARG A 15 10.13 -17.16 -8.64
CA ARG A 15 10.25 -15.88 -7.95
C ARG A 15 8.92 -15.42 -7.37
N GLY A 16 8.97 -14.83 -6.18
CA GLY A 16 7.85 -14.15 -5.54
C GLY A 16 7.38 -12.90 -6.30
N TYR A 17 6.46 -12.15 -5.69
CA TYR A 17 6.05 -10.85 -6.22
C TYR A 17 7.26 -9.90 -6.29
N SER A 18 7.40 -9.23 -7.43
CA SER A 18 8.39 -8.17 -7.63
C SER A 18 7.92 -7.20 -8.70
N ALA A 19 8.41 -5.96 -8.66
CA ALA A 19 8.18 -4.99 -9.71
C ALA A 19 8.98 -5.36 -10.97
N LEU A 20 8.30 -5.49 -12.10
CA LEU A 20 8.89 -5.84 -13.41
C LEU A 20 8.91 -4.67 -14.38
N LEU A 21 7.95 -3.75 -14.25
CA LEU A 21 7.88 -2.51 -15.01
C LEU A 21 7.66 -1.36 -14.02
N VAL A 22 8.54 -0.36 -14.04
CA VAL A 22 8.56 0.73 -13.07
C VAL A 22 8.54 2.08 -13.76
N PRO A 23 7.80 3.09 -13.27
CA PRO A 23 7.88 4.45 -13.77
C PRO A 23 9.32 4.96 -13.84
N GLY A 24 9.80 5.31 -15.04
CA GLY A 24 11.22 5.63 -15.27
C GLY A 24 11.75 6.88 -14.53
N PHE A 25 10.87 7.68 -13.93
CA PHE A 25 11.27 8.82 -13.10
C PHE A 25 11.51 8.46 -11.62
N LEU A 26 11.17 7.25 -11.20
CA LEU A 26 11.35 6.80 -9.81
C LEU A 26 12.77 6.30 -9.59
N GLY A 27 13.40 6.75 -8.50
CA GLY A 27 14.68 6.19 -8.03
C GLY A 27 14.53 4.87 -7.27
N GLU A 28 13.39 4.67 -6.60
CA GLU A 28 13.06 3.46 -5.82
C GLU A 28 11.62 3.03 -6.11
N HIS A 29 11.37 1.71 -6.12
CA HIS A 29 10.08 1.13 -6.54
C HIS A 29 9.49 0.12 -5.55
N GLY A 30 10.09 -0.05 -4.37
CA GLY A 30 9.56 -0.96 -3.34
C GLY A 30 8.13 -0.63 -2.92
N PHE A 31 7.76 0.67 -2.95
CA PHE A 31 6.39 1.08 -2.61
C PHE A 31 5.32 0.50 -3.56
N LEU A 32 5.67 0.15 -4.81
CA LEU A 32 4.73 -0.46 -5.74
C LEU A 32 4.32 -1.85 -5.24
N GLU A 33 5.27 -2.63 -4.74
CA GLU A 33 5.03 -3.96 -4.18
C GLU A 33 4.26 -3.89 -2.85
N GLU A 34 4.47 -2.84 -2.06
CA GLU A 34 3.76 -2.60 -0.81
C GLU A 34 2.33 -2.09 -1.01
N THR A 35 2.10 -1.28 -2.06
CA THR A 35 0.81 -0.60 -2.29
C THR A 35 -0.11 -1.40 -3.19
N ALA A 36 0.42 -1.97 -4.28
CA ALA A 36 -0.37 -2.75 -5.22
C ALA A 36 -0.60 -4.14 -4.62
N VAL A 37 -1.72 -4.30 -3.94
CA VAL A 37 -2.17 -5.57 -3.36
C VAL A 37 -3.23 -6.21 -4.26
N PRO A 38 -3.42 -7.56 -4.17
CA PRO A 38 -4.51 -8.26 -4.84
C PRO A 38 -5.88 -7.64 -4.54
N LEU A 39 -6.81 -7.80 -5.49
CA LEU A 39 -8.12 -7.13 -5.44
C LEU A 39 -9.22 -8.10 -5.00
N ASP A 40 -10.05 -7.66 -4.05
CA ASP A 40 -11.24 -8.40 -3.59
C ASP A 40 -12.46 -8.02 -4.44
N ASP A 41 -12.70 -8.73 -5.55
CA ASP A 41 -13.88 -8.62 -6.43
C ASP A 41 -14.16 -7.23 -7.05
N VAL A 42 -13.15 -6.35 -7.10
CA VAL A 42 -13.23 -5.04 -7.78
C VAL A 42 -12.39 -5.04 -9.05
N SER A 43 -12.86 -4.37 -10.10
CA SER A 43 -12.16 -4.33 -11.40
C SER A 43 -10.82 -3.58 -11.34
N PHE A 44 -10.71 -2.58 -10.47
CA PHE A 44 -9.48 -1.86 -10.21
C PHE A 44 -9.55 -1.15 -8.85
N ARG A 45 -8.40 -0.72 -8.34
CA ARG A 45 -8.26 0.14 -7.16
C ARG A 45 -7.41 1.35 -7.48
N THR A 46 -7.70 2.46 -6.79
CA THR A 46 -6.89 3.68 -6.83
C THR A 46 -6.46 4.04 -5.41
N ALA A 47 -5.20 4.43 -5.25
CA ALA A 47 -4.64 4.90 -3.98
C ALA A 47 -3.82 6.18 -4.18
N ALA A 48 -3.93 7.11 -3.23
CA ALA A 48 -3.05 8.26 -3.16
C ALA A 48 -1.70 7.84 -2.58
N THR A 49 -0.62 8.25 -3.23
CA THR A 49 0.76 7.96 -2.82
C THR A 49 1.57 9.27 -2.76
N PRO A 50 2.76 9.29 -2.15
CA PRO A 50 3.66 10.44 -2.22
C PRO A 50 4.04 10.86 -3.65
N PHE A 51 3.89 9.95 -4.63
CA PHE A 51 4.29 10.15 -6.03
C PHE A 51 3.09 10.43 -6.96
N GLY A 52 1.87 10.55 -6.43
CA GLY A 52 0.65 10.78 -7.20
C GLY A 52 -0.43 9.71 -6.96
N SER A 53 -1.37 9.63 -7.90
CA SER A 53 -2.44 8.63 -7.89
C SER A 53 -1.97 7.34 -8.55
N LEU A 54 -1.95 6.24 -7.80
CA LEU A 54 -1.63 4.90 -8.30
C LEU A 54 -2.94 4.16 -8.55
N THR A 55 -3.18 3.74 -9.79
CA THR A 55 -4.38 2.96 -10.16
C THR A 55 -3.96 1.62 -10.76
N TRP A 56 -4.55 0.52 -10.31
CA TRP A 56 -4.19 -0.82 -10.75
C TRP A 56 -5.37 -1.79 -10.80
N ALA A 57 -5.24 -2.77 -11.68
CA ALA A 57 -6.15 -3.88 -11.85
C ALA A 57 -5.40 -5.21 -11.69
N GLU A 58 -6.17 -6.26 -11.45
CA GLU A 58 -5.67 -7.63 -11.39
C GLU A 58 -5.93 -8.33 -12.73
N HIS A 59 -4.90 -8.99 -13.27
CA HIS A 59 -5.02 -9.85 -14.44
C HIS A 59 -4.65 -11.29 -14.06
N ALA A 60 -5.63 -12.19 -14.15
CA ALA A 60 -5.40 -13.62 -14.00
C ALA A 60 -4.66 -14.15 -15.23
N VAL A 61 -3.43 -14.61 -15.06
CA VAL A 61 -2.59 -15.07 -16.18
C VAL A 61 -3.21 -16.33 -16.79
N THR A 62 -3.41 -16.30 -18.11
CA THR A 62 -3.89 -17.46 -18.85
C THR A 62 -2.74 -18.28 -19.43
N ALA A 63 -3.03 -19.49 -19.89
CA ALA A 63 -2.04 -20.30 -20.61
C ALA A 63 -1.57 -19.61 -21.91
N GLY A 64 -2.44 -18.82 -22.55
CA GLY A 64 -2.09 -18.04 -23.74
C GLY A 64 -1.13 -16.90 -23.42
N ASP A 65 -1.25 -16.28 -22.24
CA ASP A 65 -0.34 -15.23 -21.80
C ASP A 65 1.04 -15.77 -21.49
N ALA A 66 1.09 -16.92 -20.81
CA ALA A 66 2.31 -17.53 -20.28
C ALA A 66 2.98 -18.54 -21.25
N GLY A 67 2.34 -18.89 -22.37
CA GLY A 67 2.79 -19.90 -23.33
C GLY A 67 2.80 -21.35 -22.82
N ARG A 68 2.41 -21.58 -21.56
CA ARG A 68 2.33 -22.87 -20.87
C ARG A 68 1.45 -22.72 -19.62
N GLU A 69 1.36 -23.77 -18.79
CA GLU A 69 0.57 -23.74 -17.55
C GLU A 69 0.87 -22.48 -16.71
N PRO A 70 -0.16 -21.65 -16.39
CA PRO A 70 -0.01 -20.37 -15.71
C PRO A 70 -0.01 -20.54 -14.19
N ARG A 71 0.86 -21.44 -13.71
CA ARG A 71 1.04 -21.73 -12.29
C ARG A 71 2.50 -21.65 -11.91
N ASP A 72 2.75 -21.35 -10.64
CA ASP A 72 4.08 -21.44 -10.05
C ASP A 72 4.48 -22.89 -9.71
N GLU A 73 5.68 -23.06 -9.18
CA GLU A 73 6.20 -24.37 -8.74
C GLU A 73 5.39 -25.01 -7.60
N HIS A 74 4.56 -24.24 -6.90
CA HIS A 74 3.66 -24.71 -5.86
C HIS A 74 2.21 -24.91 -6.35
N GLY A 75 1.97 -24.81 -7.66
CA GLY A 75 0.65 -25.00 -8.27
C GLY A 75 -0.34 -23.84 -8.04
N ARG A 76 0.09 -22.72 -7.47
CA ARG A 76 -0.71 -21.50 -7.30
C ARG A 76 -0.84 -20.77 -8.64
N PRO A 77 -2.01 -20.18 -8.95
CA PRO A 77 -2.18 -19.41 -10.17
C PRO A 77 -1.26 -18.19 -10.19
N LEU A 78 -0.77 -17.85 -11.38
CA LEU A 78 -0.01 -16.63 -11.64
C LEU A 78 -1.00 -15.47 -11.85
N VAL A 79 -0.66 -14.33 -11.24
CA VAL A 79 -1.50 -13.13 -11.22
C VAL A 79 -0.60 -11.92 -11.44
N LEU A 80 -1.08 -10.96 -12.24
CA LEU A 80 -0.42 -9.68 -12.49
C LEU A 80 -1.19 -8.57 -11.80
N LEU A 81 -0.48 -7.65 -11.18
CA LEU A 81 -0.99 -6.37 -10.71
C LEU A 81 -0.43 -5.31 -11.64
N HIS A 82 -1.24 -4.88 -12.62
CA HIS A 82 -0.82 -3.93 -13.64
C HIS A 82 -1.59 -2.63 -13.49
N GLY A 83 -0.97 -1.52 -13.86
CA GLY A 83 -1.59 -0.23 -13.64
C GLY A 83 -0.76 0.93 -14.16
N PHE A 84 -1.07 2.11 -13.66
CA PHE A 84 -0.29 3.30 -13.90
C PHE A 84 -0.23 4.21 -12.68
N LEU A 85 0.82 5.03 -12.64
CA LEU A 85 1.00 6.12 -11.69
C LEU A 85 0.80 7.45 -12.41
N CYS A 86 -0.08 8.30 -11.90
CA CYS A 86 -0.30 9.65 -12.41
C CYS A 86 0.12 10.70 -11.35
N PRO A 87 1.27 11.37 -11.54
CA PRO A 87 1.78 12.37 -10.59
C PRO A 87 0.89 13.60 -10.42
N ARG A 88 0.10 13.94 -11.45
CA ARG A 88 -0.69 15.19 -11.49
C ARG A 88 -2.14 15.03 -11.01
N GLY A 89 -2.55 13.84 -10.57
CA GLY A 89 -3.89 13.58 -10.06
C GLY A 89 -4.54 12.35 -10.67
N GLU A 90 -5.83 12.17 -10.44
CA GLU A 90 -6.58 11.05 -11.01
C GLU A 90 -6.91 11.28 -12.49
N PRO A 91 -6.84 10.24 -13.33
CA PRO A 91 -7.27 10.32 -14.71
C PRO A 91 -8.78 10.52 -14.81
N ASP A 92 -9.26 11.11 -15.90
CA ASP A 92 -10.69 11.22 -16.18
C ASP A 92 -11.33 9.87 -16.55
N ASP A 93 -10.59 9.00 -17.22
CA ASP A 93 -11.00 7.62 -17.56
C ASP A 93 -9.91 6.62 -17.17
N ALA A 94 -10.00 6.11 -15.94
CA ALA A 94 -9.09 5.10 -15.41
C ALA A 94 -9.17 3.77 -16.20
N GLY A 95 -10.36 3.39 -16.68
CA GLY A 95 -10.56 2.13 -17.40
C GLY A 95 -9.85 2.12 -18.75
N ALA A 96 -10.00 3.21 -19.53
CA ALA A 96 -9.28 3.37 -20.78
C ALA A 96 -7.76 3.43 -20.58
N ALA A 97 -7.30 4.07 -19.51
CA ALA A 97 -5.88 4.10 -19.17
C ALA A 97 -5.35 2.71 -18.76
N LEU A 98 -6.10 1.92 -17.99
CA LEU A 98 -5.74 0.54 -17.63
C LEU A 98 -5.68 -0.39 -18.85
N ALA A 99 -6.63 -0.27 -19.77
CA ALA A 99 -6.63 -1.07 -21.00
C ALA A 99 -5.36 -0.84 -21.85
N ARG A 100 -4.78 0.37 -21.80
CA ARG A 100 -3.50 0.68 -22.48
C ARG A 100 -2.32 0.03 -21.78
N THR A 101 -2.34 -0.08 -20.45
CA THR A 101 -1.21 -0.66 -19.71
C THR A 101 -1.18 -2.18 -19.73
N ASP A 102 -2.34 -2.82 -19.89
CA ASP A 102 -2.46 -4.29 -19.94
C ASP A 102 -1.57 -4.94 -21.02
N ALA A 103 -1.70 -4.50 -22.28
CA ALA A 103 -0.90 -5.06 -23.37
C ALA A 103 0.62 -4.90 -23.15
N LEU A 104 1.05 -3.77 -22.59
CA LEU A 104 2.46 -3.54 -22.24
C LEU A 104 2.91 -4.43 -21.09
N ALA A 105 2.09 -4.56 -20.05
CA ALA A 105 2.35 -5.42 -18.91
C ALA A 105 2.51 -6.88 -19.33
N LEU A 106 1.61 -7.40 -20.18
CA LEU A 106 1.70 -8.75 -20.72
C LEU A 106 2.96 -8.97 -21.55
N ALA A 107 3.37 -7.97 -22.36
CA ALA A 107 4.59 -8.05 -23.14
C ALA A 107 5.85 -8.12 -22.25
N VAL A 108 5.91 -7.31 -21.19
CA VAL A 108 7.00 -7.35 -20.18
C VAL A 108 6.98 -8.69 -19.45
N TYR A 109 5.80 -9.15 -19.03
CA TYR A 109 5.65 -10.39 -18.28
C TYR A 109 6.13 -11.61 -19.06
N ARG A 110 5.88 -11.67 -20.37
CA ARG A 110 6.39 -12.74 -21.24
C ARG A 110 7.92 -12.78 -21.26
N ARG A 111 8.58 -11.63 -21.44
CA ARG A 111 10.06 -11.54 -21.36
C ARG A 111 10.59 -11.96 -19.99
N PHE A 112 9.89 -11.57 -18.92
CA PHE A 112 10.21 -12.00 -17.58
C PHE A 112 10.11 -13.53 -17.42
N LEU A 113 9.05 -14.17 -17.93
CA LEU A 113 8.92 -15.62 -17.85
C LEU A 113 9.99 -16.37 -18.67
N ASP A 114 10.48 -15.79 -19.76
CA ASP A 114 11.54 -16.36 -20.58
C ASP A 114 12.91 -16.30 -19.89
N GLY A 115 13.14 -15.27 -19.06
CA GLY A 115 14.43 -14.98 -18.40
C GLY A 115 14.33 -14.75 -16.89
N GLU A 116 13.50 -15.51 -16.18
CA GLU A 116 13.03 -15.18 -14.83
C GLU A 116 14.13 -14.84 -13.82
N GLU A 117 15.24 -15.58 -13.77
CA GLU A 117 16.32 -15.38 -12.79
C GLU A 117 17.18 -14.13 -13.09
N GLU A 118 17.33 -13.81 -14.38
CA GLU A 118 18.20 -12.73 -14.84
C GLU A 118 17.43 -11.42 -15.05
N PHE A 119 16.09 -11.49 -15.10
CA PHE A 119 15.25 -10.35 -15.38
C PHE A 119 15.46 -9.23 -14.36
N ARG A 120 15.53 -8.00 -14.88
CA ARG A 120 15.63 -6.74 -14.14
C ARG A 120 14.44 -5.88 -14.48
N ALA A 121 13.95 -5.13 -13.50
CA ALA A 121 12.83 -4.21 -13.71
C ALA A 121 13.14 -3.25 -14.87
N GLU A 122 12.19 -3.15 -15.81
CA GLU A 122 12.28 -2.24 -16.95
C GLU A 122 11.70 -0.87 -16.58
N ALA A 123 12.29 0.20 -17.09
CA ALA A 123 11.75 1.54 -16.94
C ALA A 123 10.63 1.78 -17.97
N SER A 124 9.48 2.26 -17.51
CA SER A 124 8.36 2.64 -18.38
C SER A 124 8.45 4.10 -18.83
N ALA A 125 7.97 4.34 -20.04
CA ALA A 125 7.78 5.68 -20.59
C ALA A 125 6.37 6.21 -20.24
N PRO A 126 6.21 7.55 -20.12
CA PRO A 126 4.89 8.13 -19.91
C PRO A 126 3.99 7.96 -21.13
N PHE A 127 2.68 7.94 -20.88
CA PHE A 127 1.65 8.18 -21.90
C PHE A 127 0.67 9.27 -21.45
N GLU A 128 0.04 9.91 -22.42
CA GLU A 128 -0.91 11.00 -22.15
C GLU A 128 -2.24 10.47 -21.61
N VAL A 129 -2.76 11.17 -20.60
CA VAL A 129 -4.09 10.94 -20.01
C VAL A 129 -4.85 12.25 -19.83
N GLY A 130 -6.17 12.21 -19.96
CA GLY A 130 -7.03 13.26 -19.44
C GLY A 130 -6.99 13.25 -17.91
N LEU A 131 -7.14 14.41 -17.28
CA LEU A 131 -7.21 14.51 -15.82
C LEU A 131 -8.63 14.87 -15.44
N ALA A 132 -9.15 14.21 -14.40
CA ALA A 132 -10.44 14.55 -13.83
C ALA A 132 -10.41 16.03 -13.44
N ARG A 133 -11.37 16.82 -13.95
CA ARG A 133 -11.54 18.19 -13.46
C ARG A 133 -12.02 18.07 -12.02
N VAL A 134 -11.18 18.49 -11.08
CA VAL A 134 -11.63 18.73 -9.71
C VAL A 134 -12.74 19.77 -9.82
N ALA A 135 -13.98 19.35 -9.70
CA ALA A 135 -15.09 20.26 -9.54
C ALA A 135 -14.73 21.08 -8.31
N ALA A 136 -14.36 22.35 -8.51
CA ALA A 136 -14.03 23.25 -7.42
C ALA A 136 -15.19 23.12 -6.44
N LEU A 137 -14.94 22.50 -5.28
CA LEU A 137 -15.91 22.44 -4.21
C LEU A 137 -16.32 23.88 -4.01
N ARG A 138 -17.58 24.21 -4.33
CA ARG A 138 -18.12 25.54 -4.07
C ARG A 138 -17.71 25.84 -2.64
N PRO A 139 -16.98 26.94 -2.36
CA PRO A 139 -16.60 27.25 -1.00
C PRO A 139 -17.88 27.19 -0.20
N VAL A 140 -17.98 26.21 0.71
CA VAL A 140 -19.09 26.15 1.65
C VAL A 140 -19.00 27.49 2.36
N ARG A 141 -19.95 28.38 2.04
CA ARG A 141 -20.09 29.67 2.67
C ARG A 141 -20.25 29.32 4.15
N ARG A 142 -19.17 29.43 4.92
CA ARG A 142 -19.22 29.18 6.36
C ARG A 142 -20.25 30.16 6.88
N GLN A 143 -21.47 29.68 7.15
CA GLN A 143 -22.37 30.41 8.02
C GLN A 143 -21.60 30.58 9.32
N PRO A 144 -21.40 31.81 9.81
CA PRO A 144 -20.80 32.03 11.10
C PRO A 144 -21.70 31.35 12.12
N VAL A 145 -21.31 30.16 12.59
CA VAL A 145 -21.89 29.61 13.81
C VAL A 145 -21.44 30.57 14.89
N ALA A 146 -22.39 31.25 15.53
CA ALA A 146 -22.12 32.05 16.70
C ALA A 146 -21.50 31.14 17.77
N ILE A 147 -20.18 31.21 17.92
CA ILE A 147 -19.47 30.55 19.00
C ILE A 147 -19.86 31.30 20.26
N SER A 148 -20.77 30.73 21.06
CA SER A 148 -20.96 31.14 22.44
C SER A 148 -19.61 31.05 23.13
N ALA A 149 -19.11 32.21 23.57
CA ALA A 149 -17.78 32.37 24.14
C ALA A 149 -17.54 31.37 25.29
N PRO A 150 -16.40 30.66 25.34
CA PRO A 150 -16.08 29.82 26.47
C PRO A 150 -15.85 30.70 27.73
N PRO A 151 -16.25 30.23 28.93
CA PRO A 151 -16.01 30.96 30.16
C PRO A 151 -14.50 31.11 30.41
N ARG A 152 -14.07 32.36 30.59
CA ARG A 152 -12.70 32.75 30.95
C ARG A 152 -12.27 32.05 32.24
N ARG A 153 -11.44 31.01 32.16
CA ARG A 153 -10.69 30.49 33.32
C ARG A 153 -9.41 31.31 33.50
N LYS A 154 -9.22 31.80 34.73
CA LYS A 154 -8.08 32.62 35.17
C LYS A 154 -6.75 31.86 35.06
N PRO A 155 -5.63 32.52 34.70
CA PRO A 155 -4.33 31.87 34.64
C PRO A 155 -3.79 31.61 36.05
N ARG A 156 -3.54 30.35 36.39
CA ARG A 156 -2.71 29.99 37.54
C ARG A 156 -1.25 30.10 37.13
N ARG A 157 -0.56 31.10 37.71
CA ARG A 157 0.90 31.22 37.74
C ARG A 157 1.48 30.12 38.64
N GLY A 158 2.53 29.48 38.19
CA GLY A 158 3.39 28.57 38.95
C GLY A 158 4.08 27.62 37.96
N LEU A 159 5.34 27.28 38.08
CA LEU A 159 6.42 27.65 38.97
C LEU A 159 7.68 27.22 38.22
N VAL A 160 8.68 28.09 38.15
CA VAL A 160 10.00 27.83 37.56
C VAL A 160 10.67 26.69 38.32
N TRP A 161 11.20 25.68 37.63
CA TRP A 161 12.22 24.78 38.18
C TRP A 161 13.37 24.60 37.21
N ALA A 162 14.55 24.79 37.78
CA ALA A 162 15.84 24.97 37.14
C ALA A 162 16.42 23.65 36.62
N GLY A 163 17.08 23.74 35.47
CA GLY A 163 17.93 22.69 34.93
C GLY A 163 19.30 22.69 35.60
N ALA A 164 19.66 21.53 36.12
CA ALA A 164 21.03 21.04 36.36
C ALA A 164 20.91 19.52 36.08
N GLY A 165 21.64 18.89 35.17
CA GLY A 165 23.06 18.95 34.90
C GLY A 165 23.66 17.63 35.36
N ALA A 166 24.15 16.78 34.44
CA ALA A 166 25.21 15.80 34.69
C ALA A 166 25.59 15.07 33.39
N VAL A 167 26.78 15.40 32.91
CA VAL A 167 27.60 14.62 31.98
C VAL A 167 28.16 13.42 32.74
N VAL A 168 28.08 12.20 32.19
CA VAL A 168 28.95 11.10 32.61
C VAL A 168 29.56 10.47 31.35
N ALA A 169 30.87 10.66 31.23
CA ALA A 169 31.77 10.01 30.31
C ALA A 169 32.66 9.02 31.09
N GLY A 170 33.04 7.92 30.44
CA GLY A 170 34.06 6.96 30.90
C GLY A 170 33.50 5.84 31.80
N ALA A 171 33.96 4.58 31.73
CA ALA A 171 35.11 4.03 31.05
C ALA A 171 34.98 2.49 30.89
N VAL A 172 35.46 1.99 29.75
CA VAL A 172 36.38 0.85 29.55
C VAL A 172 36.51 -0.20 30.67
N ALA A 173 36.21 -1.46 30.33
CA ALA A 173 36.98 -2.62 30.80
C ALA A 173 37.00 -3.70 29.70
N ALA A 174 38.12 -3.76 28.97
CA ALA A 174 38.56 -4.95 28.26
C ALA A 174 39.19 -5.93 29.25
N VAL A 175 39.10 -7.23 28.98
CA VAL A 175 39.85 -8.42 29.49
C VAL A 175 38.85 -9.60 29.47
N VAL A 176 39.08 -10.80 28.95
CA VAL A 176 40.23 -11.48 28.31
C VAL A 176 39.65 -12.66 27.51
N ALA A 177 40.42 -13.11 26.54
CA ALA A 177 40.15 -14.22 25.63
C ALA A 177 40.03 -15.62 26.29
N LEU A 178 39.49 -16.54 25.46
CA LEU A 178 39.70 -18.00 25.42
C LEU A 178 38.94 -18.87 26.44
N VAL A 179 38.04 -19.74 25.95
CA VAL A 179 38.22 -21.21 25.87
C VAL A 179 37.01 -21.84 25.13
N SER A 180 37.33 -22.75 24.21
CA SER A 180 36.43 -23.64 23.47
C SER A 180 35.58 -24.57 24.36
N ALA A 181 34.33 -24.80 24.00
CA ALA A 181 33.66 -26.11 24.11
C ALA A 181 32.37 -26.09 23.29
N GLY A 182 32.17 -27.11 22.46
CA GLY A 182 31.01 -27.22 21.59
C GLY A 182 29.72 -27.54 22.33
N SER A 183 28.62 -27.05 21.77
CA SER A 183 27.28 -27.60 21.90
C SER A 183 26.56 -27.28 20.60
N GLY A 184 26.28 -28.29 19.78
CA GLY A 184 25.39 -28.12 18.63
C GLY A 184 24.00 -27.70 19.10
N PRO A 185 23.25 -26.89 18.31
CA PRO A 185 21.90 -26.53 18.67
C PRO A 185 21.02 -27.78 18.68
N GLU A 186 20.53 -28.11 19.88
CA GLU A 186 19.46 -29.08 20.10
C GLU A 186 18.19 -28.60 19.36
N PRO A 187 17.51 -29.44 18.56
CA PRO A 187 16.30 -29.03 17.86
C PRO A 187 15.19 -28.73 18.86
N PRO A 188 14.40 -27.66 18.66
CA PRO A 188 13.30 -27.32 19.54
C PRO A 188 12.23 -28.43 19.56
N PRO A 189 11.52 -28.61 20.70
CA PRO A 189 10.47 -29.62 20.80
C PRO A 189 9.33 -29.33 19.82
N PRO A 190 8.66 -30.37 19.28
CA PRO A 190 7.50 -30.18 18.42
C PRO A 190 6.37 -29.51 19.21
N CYS A 191 5.85 -28.40 18.69
CA CYS A 191 4.68 -27.74 19.25
C CYS A 191 3.45 -28.67 19.23
N PRO A 192 2.67 -28.76 20.31
CA PRO A 192 1.39 -29.46 20.29
C PRO A 192 0.43 -28.73 19.34
N ARG A 193 -0.34 -29.52 18.58
CA ARG A 193 -1.41 -29.02 17.70
C ARG A 193 -2.53 -28.44 18.55
N ASP A 194 -2.53 -27.12 18.73
CA ASP A 194 -3.70 -26.43 19.25
C ASP A 194 -4.79 -26.36 18.16
N VAL A 195 -5.93 -26.92 18.51
CA VAL A 195 -7.17 -26.88 17.74
C VAL A 195 -7.66 -25.43 17.74
N VAL A 196 -7.53 -24.74 16.60
CA VAL A 196 -8.13 -23.43 16.40
C VAL A 196 -9.64 -23.62 16.23
N THR A 197 -10.38 -23.26 17.27
CA THR A 197 -11.84 -23.10 17.18
C THR A 197 -12.12 -21.73 16.58
N LEU A 198 -12.67 -21.68 15.36
CA LEU A 198 -13.08 -20.43 14.71
C LEU A 198 -14.30 -19.85 15.44
N SER A 199 -14.11 -18.71 16.11
CA SER A 199 -15.20 -17.87 16.59
C SER A 199 -15.65 -16.92 15.47
N PRO A 200 -16.92 -16.96 15.03
CA PRO A 200 -17.46 -15.94 14.15
C PRO A 200 -18.02 -14.81 15.02
N GLN A 201 -17.49 -13.57 14.91
CA GLN A 201 -18.26 -12.32 15.07
C GLN A 201 -17.38 -11.05 15.10
N SER A 202 -17.50 -10.24 14.04
CA SER A 202 -17.80 -8.78 14.04
C SER A 202 -17.14 -8.10 12.84
N PRO A 203 -17.83 -7.16 12.15
CA PRO A 203 -17.22 -6.40 11.07
C PRO A 203 -16.08 -5.53 11.60
N PRO A 204 -15.01 -5.29 10.81
CA PRO A 204 -13.91 -4.43 11.23
C PRO A 204 -14.40 -2.99 11.35
N VAL A 205 -14.45 -2.49 12.58
CA VAL A 205 -14.57 -1.05 12.85
C VAL A 205 -13.18 -0.46 12.67
N ALA A 206 -13.00 0.33 11.61
CA ALA A 206 -11.77 1.11 11.46
C ALA A 206 -11.62 2.01 12.71
N SER A 207 -10.46 1.97 13.34
CA SER A 207 -10.14 2.84 14.48
C SER A 207 -8.78 3.47 14.28
N CYS A 208 -8.63 4.70 14.75
CA CYS A 208 -7.34 5.40 14.79
C CYS A 208 -7.05 5.88 16.21
N VAL A 209 -5.76 6.09 16.51
CA VAL A 209 -5.33 6.68 17.78
C VAL A 209 -5.10 8.18 17.58
N LEU A 210 -5.86 9.00 18.30
CA LEU A 210 -5.70 10.46 18.33
C LEU A 210 -5.40 10.88 19.77
N ASP A 211 -4.25 11.52 20.00
CA ASP A 211 -3.79 11.95 21.33
C ASP A 211 -3.84 10.85 22.41
N GLY A 212 -3.45 9.63 22.03
CA GLY A 212 -3.44 8.47 22.93
C GLY A 212 -4.83 7.88 23.23
N LYS A 213 -5.89 8.35 22.56
CA LYS A 213 -7.25 7.78 22.66
C LYS A 213 -7.65 7.09 21.37
N ILE A 214 -8.22 5.89 21.50
CA ILE A 214 -8.77 5.13 20.38
C ILE A 214 -10.13 5.74 20.01
N VAL A 215 -10.27 6.15 18.75
CA VAL A 215 -11.53 6.64 18.18
C VAL A 215 -12.00 5.67 17.11
N GLY A 216 -13.20 5.12 17.26
CA GLY A 216 -13.81 4.21 16.27
C GLY A 216 -14.65 4.97 15.24
N TYR A 217 -14.54 4.59 13.98
CA TYR A 217 -15.38 5.12 12.89
C TYR A 217 -16.56 4.17 12.65
N ALA A 218 -17.77 4.62 12.95
CA ALA A 218 -18.98 3.94 12.49
C ALA A 218 -19.20 4.28 11.01
N SER A 219 -19.33 3.25 10.16
CA SER A 219 -19.74 3.42 8.77
C SER A 219 -21.08 4.17 8.73
N GLN A 220 -21.10 5.39 8.20
CA GLN A 220 -22.34 6.13 8.00
C GLN A 220 -23.17 5.38 6.95
N LYS A 221 -24.32 4.83 7.38
CA LYS A 221 -25.34 4.30 6.49
C LYS A 221 -25.69 5.37 5.44
N ALA A 222 -25.55 5.02 4.16
CA ALA A 222 -25.94 5.89 3.06
C ALA A 222 -27.42 6.32 3.21
N PRO A 223 -27.77 7.58 2.90
CA PRO A 223 -29.16 8.02 2.96
C PRO A 223 -29.99 7.27 1.91
N VAL A 224 -31.06 6.62 2.36
CA VAL A 224 -32.07 5.99 1.51
C VAL A 224 -32.73 7.08 0.66
N SER A 225 -32.65 6.95 -0.67
CA SER A 225 -33.32 7.87 -1.59
C SER A 225 -34.84 7.72 -1.48
N PRO A 226 -35.61 8.82 -1.41
CA PRO A 226 -37.07 8.75 -1.37
C PRO A 226 -37.62 8.27 -2.72
N THR A 227 -38.50 7.27 -2.65
CA THR A 227 -39.20 6.68 -3.80
C THR A 227 -40.10 7.73 -4.47
N PRO A 228 -40.14 7.83 -5.81
CA PRO A 228 -41.05 8.75 -6.48
C PRO A 228 -42.50 8.25 -6.31
N ARG A 229 -43.38 9.13 -5.79
CA ARG A 229 -44.83 8.90 -5.82
C ARG A 229 -45.34 9.10 -7.25
N LYS A 230 -46.14 8.16 -7.73
CA LYS A 230 -46.97 8.28 -8.93
C LYS A 230 -48.16 9.21 -8.66
#